data_AF-A0A238K885-F1
#
_entry.id   AF-A0A238K885-F1
#
_cell.length_a   1.000
_cell.length_b   1.000
_cell.length_c   1.000
_cell.angle_alpha   90.00
_cell.angle_beta   90.00
_cell.angle_gamma   90.00
#
_symmetry.space_group_name_H-M   'P 1'
#
loop_
_entity.id
_entity.type
_entity.pdbx_description
1 polymer ?
#
loop_
_entity_poly.entity_id
_entity_poly.type
_entity_poly.pdbx_seq_one_letter_code
_entity_poly.pdbx_strand_id
1 'polypeptide(L)'
;MTGKTAHAADPEDGLSPALAVAQIIPALDALGRGGALDDDFRLVTITHAQIGEPTFGVAPGDAEIYATLRTTADAGMENFETSARNIATKAAQEFGVFGWDAKAAMLCLGPGEDYAALHNPDYDFPDDLIPVGAAIFARIARDLLG
;
A
#
# COMPACT_ATOMS: atom_id res chain seq x y z
N MET A 1 7.55 3.83 5.62
CA MET A 1 6.13 3.71 6.00
C MET A 1 5.97 4.32 7.36
N THR A 2 4.87 5.04 7.58
CA THR A 2 4.62 5.78 8.82
C THR A 2 3.27 5.36 9.37
N GLY A 3 3.18 5.31 10.68
CA GLY A 3 2.04 4.90 11.50
C GLY A 3 2.02 5.75 12.78
N LYS A 4 1.51 5.19 13.88
CA LYS A 4 1.43 5.86 15.19
C LYS A 4 1.96 4.96 16.29
N THR A 5 2.91 5.45 17.08
CA THR A 5 3.38 4.74 18.27
C THR A 5 2.29 4.66 19.34
N ALA A 6 2.32 3.61 20.14
CA ALA A 6 1.46 3.45 21.31
C ALA A 6 2.19 2.66 22.39
N HIS A 7 1.68 2.73 23.62
CA HIS A 7 2.16 1.86 24.68
C HIS A 7 1.81 0.40 24.33
N ALA A 8 2.72 -0.54 24.58
CA ALA A 8 2.54 -1.93 24.15
C ALA A 8 1.38 -2.64 24.87
N ALA A 9 0.93 -2.12 26.01
CA ALA A 9 -0.26 -2.64 26.71
C ALA A 9 -1.59 -2.06 26.16
N ASP A 10 -1.51 -1.00 25.34
CA ASP A 10 -2.66 -0.27 24.80
C ASP A 10 -2.52 -0.12 23.26
N PRO A 11 -2.36 -1.23 22.51
CA PRO A 11 -2.03 -1.20 21.08
C PRO A 11 -3.09 -0.51 20.21
N GLU A 12 -4.34 -0.46 20.65
CA GLU A 12 -5.46 0.21 19.98
C GLU A 12 -5.30 1.73 19.86
N ASP A 13 -4.47 2.34 20.70
CA ASP A 13 -4.17 3.77 20.64
C ASP A 13 -3.15 4.10 19.53
N GLY A 14 -2.54 3.07 18.93
CA GLY A 14 -1.51 3.17 17.91
C GLY A 14 -1.95 2.66 16.54
N LEU A 15 -1.03 2.75 15.59
CA LEU A 15 -1.17 2.16 14.28
C LEU A 15 0.19 1.67 13.81
N SER A 16 0.48 0.40 14.10
CA SER A 16 1.78 -0.19 13.81
C SER A 16 1.91 -0.60 12.34
N PRO A 17 3.01 -0.23 11.65
CA PRO A 17 3.28 -0.69 10.28
C PRO A 17 3.75 -2.15 10.21
N ALA A 18 3.87 -2.86 11.34
CA ALA A 18 4.44 -4.21 11.39
C ALA A 18 3.70 -5.21 10.49
N LEU A 19 2.36 -5.18 10.45
CA LEU A 19 1.58 -6.08 9.59
C LEU A 19 1.74 -5.76 8.10
N ALA A 20 1.84 -4.47 7.75
CA ALA A 20 2.11 -4.06 6.37
C ALA A 20 3.48 -4.56 5.91
N VAL A 21 4.51 -4.40 6.74
CA VAL A 21 5.87 -4.92 6.46
C VAL A 21 5.86 -6.44 6.31
N ALA A 22 5.14 -7.15 7.19
CA ALA A 22 5.04 -8.61 7.15
C ALA A 22 4.39 -9.14 5.85
N GLN A 23 3.48 -8.37 5.25
CA GLN A 23 2.92 -8.71 3.93
C GLN A 23 3.81 -8.29 2.75
N ILE A 24 4.51 -7.14 2.86
CA ILE A 24 5.31 -6.59 1.77
C ILE A 24 6.52 -7.47 1.45
N ILE A 25 7.25 -7.94 2.45
CA ILE A 25 8.49 -8.72 2.25
C ILE A 25 8.28 -9.94 1.34
N PRO A 26 7.35 -10.88 1.65
CA PRO A 26 7.14 -12.05 0.79
C PRO A 26 6.55 -11.68 -0.58
N ALA A 27 5.74 -10.62 -0.66
CA ALA A 27 5.18 -10.16 -1.93
C ALA A 27 6.25 -9.58 -2.86
N LEU A 28 7.20 -8.81 -2.32
CA LEU A 28 8.35 -8.29 -3.07
C LEU A 28 9.28 -9.42 -3.52
N ASP A 29 9.57 -10.40 -2.66
CA ASP A 29 10.37 -11.57 -3.06
C ASP A 29 9.71 -12.36 -4.21
N ALA A 30 8.40 -12.54 -4.15
CA ALA A 30 7.64 -13.23 -5.20
C ALA A 30 7.63 -12.47 -6.55
N LEU A 31 7.89 -11.16 -6.55
CA LEU A 31 7.89 -10.34 -7.75
C LEU A 31 9.07 -10.64 -8.69
N GLY A 32 10.19 -11.14 -8.15
CA GLY A 32 11.36 -11.49 -8.96
C GLY A 32 12.35 -12.34 -8.17
N ARG A 33 12.51 -13.60 -8.57
CA ARG A 33 13.40 -14.59 -7.91
C ARG A 33 14.70 -14.86 -8.65
N GLY A 34 14.99 -14.09 -9.70
CA GLY A 34 16.06 -14.35 -10.65
C GLY A 34 15.69 -15.42 -11.68
N GLY A 35 16.68 -15.96 -12.38
CA GLY A 35 16.49 -16.90 -13.49
C GLY A 35 17.63 -16.83 -14.49
N ALA A 36 17.39 -17.33 -15.71
CA ALA A 36 18.29 -17.12 -16.84
C ALA A 36 18.42 -15.62 -17.14
N LEU A 37 19.60 -15.18 -17.58
CA LEU A 37 19.86 -13.78 -17.95
C LEU A 37 19.34 -13.48 -19.36
N ASP A 38 18.01 -13.52 -19.52
CA ASP A 38 17.27 -13.17 -20.73
C ASP A 38 16.38 -11.95 -20.47
N ASP A 39 15.54 -11.58 -21.44
CA ASP A 39 14.66 -10.41 -21.37
C ASP A 39 13.61 -10.49 -20.23
N ASP A 40 13.34 -11.70 -19.71
CA ASP A 40 12.38 -11.94 -18.64
C ASP A 40 13.04 -11.94 -17.24
N PHE A 41 14.37 -11.81 -17.16
CA PHE A 41 15.09 -11.80 -15.89
C PHE A 41 14.62 -10.68 -14.95
N ARG A 42 14.17 -11.05 -13.76
CA ARG A 42 13.77 -10.14 -12.69
C ARG A 42 14.26 -10.67 -11.35
N LEU A 43 14.95 -9.83 -10.59
CA LEU A 43 15.41 -10.18 -9.24
C LEU A 43 15.09 -9.03 -8.28
N VAL A 44 14.46 -9.39 -7.17
CA VAL A 44 14.32 -8.54 -5.99
C VAL A 44 15.24 -9.07 -4.90
N THR A 45 15.92 -8.16 -4.22
CA THR A 45 16.70 -8.51 -3.02
C THR A 45 16.36 -7.50 -1.94
N ILE A 46 15.75 -7.96 -0.86
CA ILE A 46 15.55 -7.13 0.33
C ILE A 46 16.91 -6.94 1.00
N THR A 47 17.40 -5.71 1.04
CA THR A 47 18.71 -5.37 1.59
C THR A 47 18.61 -4.84 3.02
N HIS A 48 17.45 -4.33 3.41
CA HIS A 48 17.20 -3.80 4.75
C HIS A 48 15.72 -3.85 5.08
N ALA A 49 15.41 -4.12 6.34
CA ALA A 49 14.08 -3.93 6.91
C ALA A 49 14.22 -3.50 8.38
N GLN A 50 13.57 -2.39 8.75
CA GLN A 50 13.49 -1.89 10.11
C GLN A 50 12.02 -1.60 10.44
N ILE A 51 11.61 -1.92 11.68
CA ILE A 51 10.27 -1.66 12.20
C ILE A 51 10.44 -1.03 13.58
N GLY A 52 10.33 0.30 13.65
CA GLY A 52 10.59 1.10 14.84
C GLY A 52 11.98 0.90 15.46
N GLU A 53 12.07 1.21 16.74
CA GLU A 53 13.29 1.15 17.55
C GLU A 53 13.32 -0.09 18.47
N PRO A 54 14.50 -0.57 18.90
CA PRO A 54 14.63 -1.67 19.85
C PRO A 54 14.12 -1.29 21.25
N THR A 55 12.83 -1.52 21.51
CA THR A 55 12.18 -1.25 22.81
C THR A 55 11.15 -2.32 23.15
N PHE A 56 10.87 -2.50 24.44
CA PHE A 56 9.92 -3.51 24.94
C PHE A 56 8.50 -2.99 25.15
N GLY A 57 8.33 -1.67 25.31
CA GLY A 57 7.09 -1.07 25.81
C GLY A 57 6.35 -0.19 24.82
N VAL A 58 6.82 -0.07 23.58
CA VAL A 58 6.26 0.85 22.59
C VAL A 58 6.00 0.10 21.28
N ALA A 59 4.76 0.11 20.82
CA ALA A 59 4.40 -0.33 19.47
C ALA A 59 5.03 0.63 18.44
N PRO A 60 5.65 0.11 17.36
CA PRO A 60 6.38 0.94 16.40
C PRO A 60 5.42 1.85 15.63
N GLY A 61 5.85 3.08 15.37
CA GLY A 61 5.11 4.07 14.58
C GLY A 61 5.66 4.27 13.18
N ASP A 62 6.69 3.53 12.81
CA ASP A 62 7.43 3.71 11.56
C ASP A 62 8.10 2.39 11.15
N ALA A 63 8.34 2.25 9.85
CA ALA A 63 9.09 1.14 9.30
C ALA A 63 9.72 1.52 7.95
N GLU A 64 10.89 1.00 7.68
CA GLU A 64 11.59 1.15 6.40
C GLU A 64 11.94 -0.21 5.79
N ILE A 65 11.81 -0.31 4.48
CA ILE A 65 12.24 -1.49 3.70
C ILE A 65 13.05 -0.95 2.53
N TYR A 66 14.25 -1.51 2.34
CA TYR A 66 15.07 -1.26 1.17
C TYR A 66 15.14 -2.54 0.36
N ALA A 67 14.87 -2.41 -0.93
CA ALA A 67 14.94 -3.49 -1.89
C ALA A 67 15.73 -3.04 -3.11
N THR A 68 16.58 -3.93 -3.62
CA THR A 68 17.25 -3.73 -4.89
C THR A 68 16.50 -4.51 -5.96
N LEU A 69 16.10 -3.82 -7.03
CA LEU A 69 15.47 -4.39 -8.21
C LEU A 69 16.51 -4.54 -9.32
N ARG A 70 16.52 -5.68 -10.02
CA ARG A 70 17.40 -5.91 -11.18
C ARG A 70 16.63 -6.51 -12.34
N THR A 71 16.90 -5.98 -13.52
CA THR A 71 16.46 -6.49 -14.83
C THR A 71 17.65 -6.50 -15.78
N THR A 72 17.52 -7.18 -16.91
CA THR A 72 18.50 -7.18 -18.01
C THR A 72 18.29 -6.04 -19.01
N ALA A 73 17.07 -5.51 -19.08
CA ALA A 73 16.69 -4.41 -19.97
C ALA A 73 15.93 -3.30 -19.22
N ASP A 74 16.12 -2.06 -19.68
CA ASP A 74 15.51 -0.85 -19.09
C ASP A 74 13.98 -0.86 -19.20
N ALA A 75 13.45 -1.33 -20.34
CA ALA A 75 12.00 -1.43 -20.55
C ALA A 75 11.29 -2.33 -19.51
N GLY A 76 12.00 -3.32 -18.97
CA GLY A 76 11.50 -4.16 -17.88
C GLY A 76 11.47 -3.46 -16.53
N MET A 77 12.34 -2.46 -16.32
CA MET A 77 12.53 -1.81 -15.02
C MET A 77 11.34 -0.95 -14.60
N GLU A 78 10.79 -0.12 -15.50
CA GLU A 78 9.66 0.78 -15.16
C GLU A 78 8.43 0.01 -14.67
N ASN A 79 8.06 -1.06 -15.37
CA ASN A 79 6.94 -1.91 -14.98
C ASN A 79 7.22 -2.70 -13.69
N PHE A 80 8.47 -3.11 -13.49
CA PHE A 80 8.89 -3.85 -12.31
C PHE A 80 8.90 -2.96 -11.06
N GLU A 81 9.43 -1.74 -11.16
CA GLU A 81 9.37 -0.70 -10.12
C GLU A 81 7.91 -0.36 -9.78
N THR A 82 7.08 -0.13 -10.81
CA THR A 82 5.64 0.15 -10.62
C THR A 82 4.95 -0.98 -9.87
N SER A 83 5.25 -2.24 -10.21
CA SER A 83 4.68 -3.40 -9.53
C SER A 83 5.13 -3.49 -8.06
N ALA A 84 6.42 -3.23 -7.79
CA ALA A 84 6.96 -3.19 -6.42
C ALA A 84 6.33 -2.07 -5.59
N ARG A 85 6.16 -0.88 -6.18
CA ARG A 85 5.47 0.26 -5.56
C ARG A 85 4.02 -0.06 -5.24
N ASN A 86 3.31 -0.69 -6.17
CA ASN A 86 1.91 -1.09 -5.97
C ASN A 86 1.75 -2.08 -4.81
N ILE A 87 2.67 -3.03 -4.64
CA ILE A 87 2.69 -3.93 -3.48
C ILE A 87 2.77 -3.12 -2.18
N ALA A 88 3.72 -2.18 -2.09
CA ALA A 88 3.90 -1.36 -0.90
C ALA A 88 2.67 -0.46 -0.63
N THR A 89 2.13 0.19 -1.66
CA THR A 89 0.94 1.05 -1.55
C THR A 89 -0.30 0.26 -1.11
N LYS A 90 -0.52 -0.92 -1.71
CA LYS A 90 -1.67 -1.76 -1.38
C LYS A 90 -1.63 -2.23 0.08
N ALA A 91 -0.49 -2.73 0.53
CA ALA A 91 -0.31 -3.13 1.93
C ALA A 91 -0.46 -1.93 2.87
N ALA A 92 0.07 -0.76 2.51
CA ALA A 92 -0.10 0.44 3.31
C ALA A 92 -1.58 0.84 3.45
N GLN A 93 -2.36 0.78 2.37
CA GLN A 93 -3.80 1.04 2.36
C GLN A 93 -4.59 0.03 3.19
N GLU A 94 -4.27 -1.27 3.04
CA GLU A 94 -4.93 -2.36 3.77
C GLU A 94 -4.80 -2.20 5.28
N PHE A 95 -3.66 -1.72 5.77
CA PHE A 95 -3.40 -1.52 7.20
C PHE A 95 -3.50 -0.07 7.68
N GLY A 96 -3.99 0.85 6.85
CA GLY A 96 -4.19 2.25 7.27
C GLY A 96 -2.90 3.08 7.42
N VAL A 97 -1.72 2.55 7.08
CA VAL A 97 -0.42 3.22 7.27
C VAL A 97 -0.04 4.11 6.07
N PHE A 98 -0.93 5.05 5.73
CA PHE A 98 -0.77 5.97 4.61
C PHE A 98 -1.18 7.41 4.97
N GLY A 99 -0.65 8.38 4.22
CA GLY A 99 -1.11 9.77 4.27
C GLY A 99 -0.81 10.48 5.58
N TRP A 100 0.45 10.44 6.04
CA TRP A 100 0.89 11.10 7.28
C TRP A 100 1.41 12.53 7.08
N ASP A 101 1.93 12.86 5.88
CA ASP A 101 2.37 14.23 5.54
C ASP A 101 1.20 15.19 5.26
N ALA A 102 -0.03 14.68 5.33
CA ALA A 102 -1.27 15.45 5.19
C ALA A 102 -2.37 14.80 6.03
N LYS A 103 -3.48 15.49 6.28
CA LYS A 103 -4.68 14.81 6.79
C LYS A 103 -5.23 13.93 5.67
N ALA A 104 -5.15 12.62 5.82
CA ALA A 104 -5.69 11.67 4.86
C ALA A 104 -6.98 11.03 5.37
N ALA A 105 -7.89 10.76 4.44
CA ALA A 105 -9.07 9.95 4.66
C ALA A 105 -9.24 9.05 3.44
N MET A 106 -9.64 7.80 3.66
CA MET A 106 -10.03 6.88 2.60
C MET A 106 -11.54 6.69 2.69
N LEU A 107 -12.23 6.92 1.58
CA LEU A 107 -13.65 6.74 1.41
C LEU A 107 -13.86 5.71 0.32
N CYS A 108 -14.64 4.66 0.63
CA CYS A 108 -15.09 3.70 -0.36
C CYS A 108 -16.56 3.96 -0.66
N LEU A 109 -16.89 4.16 -1.95
CA LEU A 109 -18.27 4.22 -2.44
C LEU A 109 -18.56 2.89 -3.15
N GLY A 110 -19.32 2.03 -2.48
CA GLY A 110 -19.77 0.76 -3.06
C GLY A 110 -21.08 0.92 -3.84
N PRO A 111 -21.35 0.04 -4.81
CA PRO A 111 -22.57 0.09 -5.60
C PRO A 111 -23.83 -0.44 -4.90
N GLY A 112 -23.68 -1.00 -3.70
CA GLY A 112 -24.77 -1.64 -2.94
C GLY A 112 -24.69 -3.16 -3.01
N GLU A 113 -25.68 -3.84 -2.42
CA GLU A 113 -25.69 -5.30 -2.25
C GLU A 113 -26.17 -6.06 -3.50
N ASP A 114 -26.84 -5.37 -4.43
CA ASP A 114 -27.43 -5.97 -5.64
C ASP A 114 -26.46 -6.08 -6.83
N TYR A 115 -25.18 -5.74 -6.63
CA TYR A 115 -24.14 -5.76 -7.66
C TYR A 115 -23.13 -6.88 -7.41
N ALA A 116 -22.50 -7.35 -8.47
CA ALA A 116 -21.38 -8.28 -8.34
C ALA A 116 -20.27 -7.66 -7.45
N ALA A 117 -19.57 -8.51 -6.71
CA ALA A 117 -18.42 -8.06 -5.93
C ALA A 117 -17.25 -7.65 -6.84
N LEU A 118 -16.38 -6.75 -6.35
CA LEU A 118 -15.11 -6.44 -7.01
C LEU A 118 -14.33 -7.75 -7.27
N HIS A 119 -13.68 -7.82 -8.43
CA HIS A 119 -12.97 -8.99 -8.98
C HIS A 119 -13.84 -10.12 -9.55
N ASN A 120 -15.16 -9.99 -9.56
CA ASN A 120 -16.02 -10.87 -10.36
C ASN A 120 -15.93 -10.48 -11.85
N PRO A 121 -15.77 -11.43 -12.80
CA PRO A 121 -15.76 -11.13 -14.24
C PRO A 121 -17.04 -10.44 -14.75
N ASP A 122 -18.16 -10.63 -14.07
CA ASP A 122 -19.44 -10.00 -14.39
C ASP A 122 -19.60 -8.62 -13.73
N TYR A 123 -18.56 -8.09 -13.07
CA TYR A 123 -18.59 -6.77 -12.47
C TYR A 123 -18.61 -5.68 -13.54
N ASP A 124 -19.69 -4.90 -13.55
CA ASP A 124 -19.81 -3.67 -14.32
C ASP A 124 -20.03 -2.50 -13.36
N PHE A 125 -19.24 -1.43 -13.51
CA PHE A 125 -19.29 -0.30 -12.59
C PHE A 125 -20.50 0.59 -12.92
N PRO A 126 -21.39 0.89 -11.97
CA PRO A 126 -22.54 1.75 -12.27
C PRO A 126 -22.12 3.20 -12.44
N ASP A 127 -22.19 3.69 -13.68
CA ASP A 127 -21.83 5.06 -14.08
C ASP A 127 -22.58 6.14 -13.29
N ASP A 128 -23.79 5.84 -12.78
CA ASP A 128 -24.57 6.73 -11.93
C ASP A 128 -23.85 7.11 -10.62
N LEU A 129 -22.84 6.35 -10.18
CA LEU A 129 -22.02 6.67 -9.02
C LEU A 129 -20.90 7.66 -9.32
N ILE A 130 -20.50 7.83 -10.59
CA ILE A 130 -19.46 8.79 -10.99
C ILE A 130 -19.80 10.21 -10.52
N PRO A 131 -20.99 10.78 -10.83
CA PRO A 131 -21.32 12.13 -10.37
C PRO A 131 -21.41 12.22 -8.84
N VAL A 132 -21.84 11.16 -8.15
CA VAL A 132 -21.91 11.11 -6.68
C VAL A 132 -20.51 11.18 -6.07
N GLY A 133 -19.59 10.32 -6.53
CA GLY A 133 -18.20 10.29 -6.07
C GLY A 133 -17.51 11.62 -6.33
N ALA A 134 -17.63 12.16 -7.55
CA ALA A 134 -17.07 13.46 -7.90
C ALA A 134 -17.61 14.60 -7.03
N ALA A 135 -18.92 14.61 -6.74
CA ALA A 135 -19.53 15.63 -5.89
C ALA A 135 -19.01 15.58 -4.44
N ILE A 136 -18.76 14.38 -3.90
CA ILE A 136 -18.17 14.20 -2.56
C ILE A 136 -16.78 14.83 -2.52
N PHE A 137 -15.90 14.48 -3.46
CA PHE A 137 -14.54 15.06 -3.50
C PHE A 137 -14.56 16.57 -3.74
N ALA A 138 -15.38 17.05 -4.69
CA ALA A 138 -15.51 18.49 -4.96
C ALA A 138 -16.08 19.27 -3.77
N ARG A 139 -16.91 18.64 -2.94
CA ARG A 139 -17.40 19.24 -1.70
C ARG A 139 -16.31 19.30 -0.64
N ILE A 140 -15.61 18.18 -0.39
CA ILE A 140 -14.49 18.13 0.56
C ILE A 140 -13.41 19.15 0.19
N ALA A 141 -13.04 19.24 -1.09
CA ALA A 141 -12.02 20.18 -1.56
C ALA A 141 -12.44 21.63 -1.30
N ARG A 142 -13.68 22.02 -1.63
CA ARG A 142 -14.21 23.37 -1.32
C ARG A 142 -14.24 23.66 0.17
N ASP A 143 -14.70 22.71 0.97
CA ASP A 143 -14.81 22.90 2.43
C ASP A 143 -13.41 23.05 3.08
N LEU A 144 -12.37 22.42 2.51
CA LEU A 144 -10.99 22.51 3.01
C LEU A 144 -10.19 23.70 2.47
N LEU A 145 -10.43 24.12 1.23
CA LEU A 145 -9.59 25.10 0.52
C LEU A 145 -10.23 26.50 0.38
N GLY A 146 -11.52 26.64 0.66
CA GLY A 146 -12.29 27.87 0.40
C GLY A 146 -12.67 28.04 -1.06
#